data_AF-A0AAW5R4K0-F1
#
_entry.id   AF-A0AAW5R4K0-F1
#
_cell.length_a   1.000
_cell.length_b   1.000
_cell.length_c   1.000
_cell.angle_alpha   90.00
_cell.angle_beta   90.00
_cell.angle_gamma   90.00
#
_symmetry.space_group_name_H-M   'P 1'
#
loop_
_entity.id
_entity.type
_entity.pdbx_description
1 polymer ?
#
loop_
_entity_poly.entity_id
_entity_poly.type
_entity_poly.pdbx_seq_one_letter_code
_entity_poly.pdbx_strand_id
1 'polypeptide(L)' 'MGKTVAILLGLAMIVHLIRPLGLPGLRKRSDAWKIAVFALFAMVVLVGIRPS' A
#
# COMPACT_ATOMS: atom_id res chain seq x y z
N MET A 1 -10.78 -7.23 -13.21
CA MET A 1 -10.46 -5.91 -12.64
C MET A 1 -9.78 -5.99 -11.26
N GLY A 2 -10.36 -6.62 -10.23
CA GLY A 2 -9.73 -6.66 -8.88
C GLY A 2 -8.41 -7.44 -8.77
N LYS A 3 -8.21 -8.48 -9.58
CA LYS A 3 -7.02 -9.34 -9.54
C LYS A 3 -5.72 -8.60 -9.87
N THR A 4 -5.76 -7.68 -10.83
CA THR A 4 -4.60 -6.90 -11.27
C THR A 4 -4.12 -5.94 -10.17
N VAL A 5 -5.06 -5.29 -9.48
CA VAL A 5 -4.77 -4.39 -8.36
C VAL A 5 -4.18 -5.17 -7.18
N ALA A 6 -4.72 -6.34 -6.89
CA ALA A 6 -4.19 -7.23 -5.84
C ALA A 6 -2.75 -7.68 -6.13
N ILE A 7 -2.44 -8.04 -7.38
CA ILE A 7 -1.10 -8.47 -7.79
C ILE A 7 -0.10 -7.30 -7.70
N LEU A 8 -0.49 -6.10 -8.15
CA LEU A 8 0.38 -4.91 -8.07
C LEU A 8 0.68 -4.49 -6.63
N LEU A 9 -0.33 -4.52 -5.74
CA LEU A 9 -0.15 -4.26 -4.30
C LEU A 9 0.77 -5.30 -3.64
N GLY A 10 0.58 -6.58 -3.96
CA GLY A 10 1.43 -7.65 -3.46
C GLY A 10 2.89 -7.51 -3.90
N LEU A 11 3.12 -7.22 -5.18
CA LEU A 11 4.45 -6.96 -5.73
C LEU A 11 5.11 -5.74 -5.09
N ALA A 12 4.37 -4.64 -4.93
CA ALA A 12 4.88 -3.45 -4.25
C ALA A 12 5.31 -3.76 -2.80
N MET A 13 4.54 -4.61 -2.10
CA MET A 13 4.86 -5.02 -0.73
C MET A 13 6.09 -5.94 -0.66
N ILE A 14 6.24 -6.87 -1.60
CA ILE A 14 7.40 -7.77 -1.72
C ILE A 14 8.67 -6.97 -2.04
N VAL A 15 8.60 -6.04 -3.00
CA VAL A 15 9.72 -5.15 -3.35
C VAL A 15 10.14 -4.33 -2.13
N HIS A 16 9.18 -3.83 -1.35
CA HIS A 16 9.44 -3.08 -0.14
C HIS A 16 10.09 -3.90 0.98
N LEU A 17 9.77 -5.20 1.06
CA LEU A 17 10.37 -6.14 2.00
C LEU A 17 11.85 -6.43 1.66
N ILE A 18 12.18 -6.45 0.36
CA ILE A 18 13.54 -6.71 -0.14
C ILE A 18 14.42 -5.46 -0.04
N ARG A 19 13.91 -4.28 -0.46
CA ARG A 19 14.59 -2.99 -0.31
C ARG A 19 13.64 -1.93 0.29
N PRO A 20 13.97 -1.36 1.46
CA PRO A 20 13.24 -0.19 1.95
C PRO A 20 13.48 0.97 0.97
N LEU A 21 12.42 1.57 0.45
CA LEU A 21 12.48 2.61 -0.59
C LEU A 21 13.11 3.93 -0.11
N GLY A 22 13.58 4.02 1.14
CA GLY A 22 14.30 5.17 1.68
C GLY A 22 13.45 6.43 1.87
N LEU A 23 12.16 6.37 1.57
CA LEU A 23 11.21 7.46 1.75
C LEU A 23 11.05 7.79 3.26
N PRO A 24 10.90 9.07 3.64
CA PRO A 24 10.75 9.48 5.04
C PRO A 24 9.47 8.85 5.64
N GLY A 25 9.63 7.74 6.36
CA GLY A 25 8.55 6.94 6.96
C GLY A 25 8.60 5.44 6.63
N LEU A 26 9.29 5.05 5.54
CA LEU A 26 9.45 3.68 5.01
C LEU A 26 10.95 3.29 4.97
N ARG A 27 11.65 3.59 6.08
CA ARG A 27 13.12 3.44 6.21
C ARG A 27 13.54 2.05 6.67
N LYS A 28 12.68 1.34 7.39
CA LYS A 28 12.96 -0.01 7.89
C LYS A 28 12.07 -1.02 7.16
N ARG A 29 12.56 -2.25 6.95
CA ARG A 29 11.76 -3.35 6.38
C ARG A 29 10.48 -3.64 7.19
N SER A 30 10.52 -3.36 8.49
CA SER A 30 9.35 -3.46 9.38
C SER A 30 8.26 -2.42 9.09
N ASP A 31 8.56 -1.37 8.33
CA ASP A 31 7.59 -0.34 7.93
C ASP A 31 6.73 -0.77 6.73
N ALA A 32 6.98 -1.95 6.13
CA ALA A 32 6.18 -2.46 5.00
C ALA A 32 4.67 -2.52 5.30
N TRP A 33 4.29 -2.72 6.58
CA TRP A 33 2.89 -2.72 7.00
C TRP A 33 2.22 -1.35 6.82
N LYS A 34 2.98 -0.25 6.87
CA LYS A 34 2.44 1.11 6.64
C LYS A 34 1.88 1.28 5.22
N ILE A 35 2.39 0.55 4.24
CA ILE A 35 1.86 0.56 2.86
C ILE A 35 0.45 -0.01 2.84
N ALA A 36 0.22 -1.13 3.53
CA ALA A 36 -1.10 -1.75 3.60
C ALA A 36 -2.09 -0.86 4.36
N VAL A 37 -1.67 -0.24 5.46
CA VAL A 37 -2.50 0.72 6.22
C VAL A 37 -2.84 1.94 5.36
N PHE A 38 -1.89 2.48 4.60
CA PHE A 38 -2.12 3.59 3.69
C PHE A 38 -3.08 3.23 2.56
N ALA A 39 -2.90 2.07 1.93
CA ALA A 39 -3.79 1.58 0.88
C ALA A 39 -5.22 1.36 1.41
N LEU A 40 -5.36 0.80 2.61
CA LEU A 40 -6.65 0.62 3.28
C LEU A 40 -7.31 1.97 3.56
N PHE A 41 -6.56 2.92 4.12
CA PHE A 41 -7.04 4.27 4.40
C PHE A 41 -7.52 4.97 3.13
N ALA A 42 -6.72 4.95 2.06
CA ALA A 42 -7.09 5.50 0.77
C ALA A 42 -8.37 4.87 0.21
N MET A 43 -8.54 3.56 0.36
CA MET A 43 -9.74 2.87 -0.10
C MET A 43 -10.99 3.27 0.69
N VAL A 44 -10.89 3.40 2.02
CA VAL A 44 -12.00 3.90 2.86
C VAL A 44 -12.37 5.33 2.47
N VAL A 45 -11.38 6.19 2.28
CA VAL A 45 -11.60 7.59 1.86
C VAL A 45 -12.25 7.65 0.48
N LEU A 46 -11.74 6.91 -0.50
CA LEU A 46 -12.28 6.88 -1.86
C LEU A 46 -13.72 6.35 -1.91
N VAL A 47 -14.03 5.32 -1.10
CA VAL A 47 -15.39 4.78 -1.01
C VAL A 47 -16.32 5.74 -0.26
N GLY A 48 -15.84 6.38 0.81
CA GLY A 48 -16.63 7.34 1.59
C GLY A 48 -16.90 8.65 0.86
N ILE A 49 -15.98 9.08 -0.02
CA ILE A 49 -16.16 10.29 -0.85
C ILE A 49 -16.98 10.00 -2.10
N ARG A 50 -17.15 8.73 -2.51
CA ARG A 50 -17.98 8.38 -3.67
C ARG A 50 -19.38 9.00 -3.46
N PRO A 51 -19.79 9.98 -4.28
CA PRO A 51 -21.14 10.50 -4.20
C PRO A 51 -22.07 9.37 -4.67
N SER A 52 -22.94 8.93 -3.77
CA SER A 52 -24.01 7.97 -4.05
C SER A 52 -25.11 8.59 -4.90
#